data_AF-A0A4V5NFG2-F1
#
_entry.id   AF-A0A4V5NFG2-F1
#
_cell.length_a   1.000
_cell.length_b   1.000
_cell.length_c   1.000
_cell.angle_alpha   90.00
_cell.angle_beta   90.00
_cell.angle_gamma   90.00
#
_symmetry.space_group_name_H-M   'P 1'
#
loop_
_entity.id
_entity.type
_entity.pdbx_description
1 polymer ?
#
loop_
_entity_poly.entity_id
_entity_poly.type
_entity_poly.pdbx_seq_one_letter_code
_entity_poly.pdbx_strand_id
1 'polypeptide(L)'
;MTTSTTLTSATAVPSPPWIIQGFHIDTTPGKILVPNDTITVYWGTNNSPGYDSCSVTIRPLANLRDDKAYVASVNPHPQCAAGSTSIIIPAIPVNSSFPFDNSTFIVRINTPYGLYSDSAVFRINQTYTEPWSRTDTLAQRAIDVSQNSATSARSGIIIGVVGLVVAVVVPLVTAFVTCWMTSNR
;
A
#
# COMPACT_ATOMS: atom_id res chain seq x y z
N MET A 1 -19.21 45.30 34.31
CA MET A 1 -18.29 44.25 33.83
C MET A 1 -19.13 43.21 33.10
N THR A 2 -19.02 43.15 31.78
CA THR A 2 -19.64 42.11 30.96
C THR A 2 -18.67 41.82 29.82
N THR A 3 -17.76 40.89 30.08
CA THR A 3 -16.87 40.32 29.05
C THR A 3 -17.69 39.33 28.23
N SER A 4 -18.12 39.76 27.04
CA SER A 4 -18.61 38.84 26.01
C SER A 4 -17.43 38.07 25.44
N THR A 5 -17.28 36.81 25.82
CA THR A 5 -16.45 35.84 25.13
C THR A 5 -17.14 35.45 23.82
N THR A 6 -16.73 36.06 22.72
CA THR A 6 -16.96 35.52 21.39
C THR A 6 -16.15 34.23 21.27
N LEU A 7 -16.82 33.08 21.30
CA LEU A 7 -16.25 31.83 20.82
C LEU A 7 -15.91 32.02 19.34
N THR A 8 -14.61 32.14 19.03
CA THR A 8 -14.11 32.04 17.66
C THR A 8 -14.39 30.63 17.18
N SER A 9 -15.23 30.55 16.14
CA SER A 9 -15.51 29.34 15.37
C SER A 9 -14.20 28.63 15.04
N ALA A 10 -14.11 27.34 15.36
CA ALA A 10 -13.09 26.48 14.79
C ALA A 10 -13.20 26.61 13.27
N THR A 11 -12.16 27.18 12.64
CA THR A 11 -12.03 27.24 11.19
C THR A 11 -12.13 25.81 10.68
N ALA A 12 -13.22 25.48 10.00
CA ALA A 12 -13.33 24.22 9.28
C ALA A 12 -12.11 24.14 8.36
N VAL A 13 -11.21 23.18 8.61
CA VAL A 13 -10.12 22.90 7.68
C VAL A 13 -10.82 22.49 6.38
N PRO A 14 -10.68 23.25 5.29
CA PRO A 14 -11.30 22.86 4.03
C PRO A 14 -10.75 21.48 3.67
N SER A 15 -11.64 20.51 3.49
CA SER A 15 -11.26 19.20 2.96
C SER A 15 -10.49 19.44 1.66
N PRO A 16 -9.27 18.91 1.50
CA PRO A 16 -8.50 19.17 0.30
C PRO A 16 -9.30 18.71 -0.92
N PRO A 17 -9.29 19.49 -2.01
CA PRO A 17 -10.08 19.18 -3.21
C PRO A 17 -9.57 17.94 -3.94
N TRP A 18 -8.44 17.37 -3.50
CA TRP A 18 -7.79 16.22 -4.07
C TRP A 18 -7.23 15.30 -2.97
N ILE A 19 -7.10 14.02 -3.29
CA ILE A 19 -6.52 12.96 -2.46
C ILE A 19 -5.53 12.14 -3.29
N ILE A 20 -4.62 11.47 -2.60
CA ILE A 20 -3.67 10.54 -3.23
C ILE A 20 -4.39 9.22 -3.53
N GLN A 21 -4.11 8.65 -4.70
CA GLN A 21 -4.66 7.36 -5.15
C GLN A 21 -3.58 6.49 -5.76
N GLY A 22 -3.80 5.17 -5.79
CA GLY A 22 -2.89 4.23 -6.45
C GLY A 22 -1.45 4.28 -5.93
N PHE A 23 -1.26 4.69 -4.68
CA PHE A 23 0.06 4.80 -4.07
C PHE A 23 0.70 3.42 -3.91
N HIS A 24 1.89 3.25 -4.47
CA HIS A 24 2.66 2.03 -4.34
C HIS A 24 4.15 2.27 -4.55
N ILE A 25 4.95 1.28 -4.20
CA ILE A 25 6.40 1.26 -4.40
C ILE A 25 6.77 0.07 -5.29
N ASP A 26 7.89 0.16 -5.99
CA ASP A 26 8.45 -0.89 -6.86
C ASP A 26 9.03 -2.10 -6.11
N THR A 27 8.91 -2.11 -4.78
CA THR A 27 9.39 -3.19 -3.92
C THR A 27 8.26 -4.09 -3.46
N THR A 28 8.52 -5.39 -3.44
CA THR A 28 7.56 -6.37 -2.93
C THR A 28 7.39 -6.22 -1.41
N PRO A 29 6.18 -6.46 -0.88
CA PRO A 29 5.96 -6.47 0.57
C PRO A 29 6.93 -7.43 1.26
N GLY A 30 7.52 -6.99 2.37
CA GLY A 30 8.48 -7.79 3.15
C GLY A 30 9.89 -7.88 2.55
N LYS A 31 10.17 -7.24 1.40
CA LYS A 31 11.53 -7.17 0.84
C LYS A 31 12.49 -6.54 1.85
N ILE A 32 13.69 -7.11 1.94
CA ILE A 32 14.81 -6.55 2.70
C ILE A 32 15.63 -5.70 1.74
N LEU A 33 15.89 -4.46 2.14
CA LEU A 33 16.65 -3.49 1.40
C LEU A 33 17.89 -3.06 2.20
N VAL A 34 18.93 -2.65 1.51
CA VAL A 34 20.22 -2.24 2.08
C VAL A 34 20.56 -0.80 1.71
N PRO A 35 21.50 -0.15 2.41
CA PRO A 35 22.03 1.14 2.01
C PRO A 35 22.39 1.22 0.52
N ASN A 36 22.04 2.36 -0.08
CA ASN A 36 22.15 2.67 -1.52
C ASN A 36 21.15 1.96 -2.44
N ASP A 37 20.30 1.07 -1.93
CA ASP A 37 19.15 0.62 -2.71
C ASP A 37 18.23 1.81 -3.02
N THR A 38 17.67 1.81 -4.22
CA THR A 38 16.70 2.81 -4.65
C THR A 38 15.31 2.21 -4.64
N ILE A 39 14.36 2.92 -4.04
CA ILE A 39 12.93 2.61 -4.09
C ILE A 39 12.29 3.64 -5.01
N THR A 40 11.59 3.20 -6.05
CA THR A 40 10.73 4.08 -6.84
C THR A 40 9.31 4.04 -6.30
N VAL A 41 8.77 5.23 -6.08
CA VAL A 41 7.47 5.49 -5.47
C VAL A 41 6.57 6.07 -6.54
N TYR A 42 5.35 5.55 -6.66
CA TYR A 42 4.36 5.97 -7.64
C TYR A 42 3.08 6.41 -6.94
N TRP A 43 2.45 7.45 -7.46
CA TRP A 43 1.14 7.89 -6.99
C TRP A 43 0.31 8.52 -8.10
N GLY A 44 -1.00 8.43 -7.95
CA GLY A 44 -2.00 9.19 -8.67
C GLY A 44 -2.71 10.18 -7.76
N THR A 45 -3.55 11.01 -8.36
CA THR A 45 -4.47 11.92 -7.66
C THR A 45 -5.84 11.83 -8.31
N ASN A 46 -6.91 12.01 -7.53
CA ASN A 46 -8.27 12.01 -8.07
C ASN A 46 -8.64 13.34 -8.78
N ASN A 47 -7.93 14.42 -8.48
CA ASN A 47 -8.14 15.78 -9.00
C ASN A 47 -6.78 16.49 -9.09
N SER A 48 -6.71 17.58 -9.87
CA SER A 48 -5.47 18.33 -10.04
C SER A 48 -5.06 19.04 -8.74
N PRO A 49 -3.87 18.76 -8.20
CA PRO A 49 -3.33 19.46 -7.03
C PRO A 49 -2.64 20.79 -7.38
N GLY A 50 -2.68 21.20 -8.65
CA GLY A 50 -1.99 22.41 -9.12
C GLY A 50 -0.48 22.31 -8.91
N TYR A 51 0.09 23.24 -8.15
CA TYR A 51 1.53 23.35 -7.86
C TYR A 51 1.89 22.91 -6.43
N ASP A 52 0.97 22.24 -5.73
CA ASP A 52 1.23 21.75 -4.38
C ASP A 52 2.40 20.76 -4.38
N SER A 53 3.25 20.85 -3.36
CA SER A 53 4.38 19.94 -3.14
C SER A 53 4.07 18.92 -2.05
N CYS A 54 4.47 17.67 -2.29
CA CYS A 54 4.20 16.54 -1.41
C CYS A 54 5.51 16.06 -0.79
N SER A 55 5.51 15.70 0.49
CA SER A 55 6.69 15.10 1.11
C SER A 55 6.61 13.58 1.00
N VAL A 56 7.68 12.97 0.50
CA VAL A 56 7.82 11.51 0.38
C VAL A 56 8.94 11.08 1.32
N THR A 57 8.60 10.26 2.31
CA THR A 57 9.49 9.91 3.42
C THR A 57 9.49 8.41 3.69
N ILE A 58 10.63 7.86 4.08
CA ILE A 58 10.72 6.51 4.66
C ILE A 58 10.56 6.65 6.17
N ARG A 59 9.60 5.95 6.76
CA ARG A 59 9.24 6.06 8.18
C ARG A 59 9.27 4.69 8.86
N PRO A 60 9.74 4.61 10.12
CA PRO A 60 9.66 3.38 10.89
C PRO A 60 8.20 3.06 11.21
N LEU A 61 7.78 1.80 11.04
CA LEU A 61 6.41 1.37 11.32
C LEU A 61 6.03 1.58 12.80
N ALA A 62 7.02 1.55 13.70
CA ALA A 62 6.82 1.77 15.13
C ALA A 62 6.45 3.22 15.49
N ASN A 63 6.69 4.19 14.60
CA ASN A 63 6.36 5.60 14.86
C ASN A 63 5.77 6.30 13.62
N LEU A 64 4.46 6.11 13.44
CA LEU A 64 3.68 6.72 12.36
C LEU A 64 3.01 8.06 12.75
N ARG A 65 3.12 8.47 14.01
CA ARG A 65 2.40 9.64 14.55
C ARG A 65 3.25 10.92 14.52
N ASP A 66 4.55 10.81 14.68
CA ASP A 66 5.47 11.95 14.63
C ASP A 66 5.93 12.19 13.19
N ASP A 67 5.50 13.29 12.56
CA ASP A 67 5.86 13.65 11.19
C ASP A 67 7.35 13.97 10.98
N LYS A 68 8.09 14.16 12.07
CA LYS A 68 9.56 14.28 12.02
C LYS A 68 10.27 12.93 12.17
N ALA A 69 9.54 11.85 12.41
CA ALA A 69 10.08 10.51 12.48
C ALA A 69 10.24 9.89 11.08
N TYR A 70 11.29 10.29 10.37
CA TYR A 70 11.67 9.69 9.09
C TYR A 70 13.17 9.36 9.07
N VAL A 71 13.53 8.30 8.34
CA VAL A 71 14.91 7.88 8.13
C VAL A 71 15.49 8.40 6.82
N ALA A 72 14.63 8.68 5.84
CA ALA A 72 14.97 9.27 4.55
C ALA A 72 13.83 10.14 4.03
N SER A 73 14.13 11.17 3.25
CA SER A 73 13.15 12.03 2.58
C SER A 73 13.65 12.41 1.20
N VAL A 74 12.74 12.53 0.24
CA VAL A 74 13.05 13.10 -1.08
C VAL A 74 13.18 14.61 -0.95
N ASN A 75 14.29 15.19 -1.39
CA ASN A 75 14.52 16.64 -1.44
C ASN A 75 15.18 17.03 -2.77
N PRO A 76 14.66 18.03 -3.51
CA PRO A 76 13.46 18.82 -3.20
C PRO A 76 12.16 17.99 -3.24
N HIS A 77 11.13 18.43 -2.50
CA HIS A 77 9.83 17.76 -2.48
C HIS A 77 9.22 17.70 -3.89
N PRO A 78 8.74 16.52 -4.35
CA PRO A 78 8.05 16.40 -5.63
C PRO A 78 6.72 17.16 -5.63
N GLN A 79 6.22 17.49 -6.82
CA GLN A 79 4.85 17.96 -6.97
C GLN A 79 3.87 16.86 -6.59
N CYS A 80 2.74 17.23 -5.98
CA CYS A 80 1.68 16.30 -5.63
C CYS A 80 0.93 15.74 -6.85
N ALA A 81 1.12 16.34 -8.04
CA ALA A 81 0.55 15.85 -9.29
C ALA A 81 0.94 14.38 -9.52
N ALA A 82 0.07 13.63 -10.19
CA ALA A 82 0.32 12.21 -10.45
C ALA A 82 1.69 12.01 -11.10
N GLY A 83 2.45 11.04 -10.59
CA GLY A 83 3.83 10.86 -11.00
C GLY A 83 4.58 9.84 -10.17
N SER A 84 5.90 9.97 -10.20
CA SER A 84 6.83 9.09 -9.51
C SER A 84 8.04 9.83 -9.00
N THR A 85 8.66 9.32 -7.94
CA THR A 85 9.95 9.79 -7.44
C THR A 85 10.75 8.61 -6.93
N SER A 86 12.06 8.81 -6.76
CA SER A 86 12.95 7.78 -6.24
C SER A 86 13.56 8.24 -4.93
N ILE A 87 13.61 7.34 -3.96
CA ILE A 87 14.26 7.56 -2.67
C ILE A 87 15.39 6.55 -2.50
N ILE A 88 16.57 7.06 -2.18
CA ILE A 88 17.75 6.23 -1.91
C ILE A 88 17.76 5.90 -0.42
N ILE A 89 17.96 4.64 -0.07
CA ILE A 89 18.13 4.23 1.31
C ILE A 89 19.48 4.74 1.82
N PRO A 90 19.49 5.61 2.84
CA PRO A 90 20.73 6.16 3.34
C PRO A 90 21.51 5.10 4.12
N ALA A 91 22.84 5.20 4.10
CA ALA A 91 23.69 4.35 4.93
C ALA A 91 23.54 4.65 6.43
N ILE A 92 23.20 5.90 6.76
CA ILE A 92 22.98 6.37 8.12
C ILE A 92 21.61 7.06 8.13
N PRO A 93 20.66 6.64 8.98
CA PRO A 93 19.35 7.30 9.04
C PRO A 93 19.50 8.76 9.45
N VAL A 94 18.65 9.63 8.89
CA VAL A 94 18.62 11.06 9.24
C VAL A 94 18.40 11.27 10.74
N ASN A 95 17.68 10.36 11.39
CA ASN A 95 17.55 10.33 12.85
C ASN A 95 18.09 9.00 13.40
N SER A 96 19.22 9.09 14.10
CA SER A 96 19.94 7.96 14.70
C SER A 96 19.20 7.27 15.85
N SER A 97 18.10 7.87 16.33
CA SER A 97 17.27 7.29 17.39
C SER A 97 16.36 6.17 16.91
N PHE A 98 16.21 5.98 15.59
CA PHE A 98 15.35 4.92 15.05
C PHE A 98 16.14 3.63 14.82
N PRO A 99 15.57 2.47 15.18
CA PRO A 99 16.20 1.19 14.89
C PRO A 99 16.23 1.03 13.37
N PHE A 100 17.45 1.00 12.81
CA PHE A 100 17.69 0.95 11.36
C PHE A 100 18.01 -0.46 10.88
N ASP A 101 18.61 -1.27 11.75
CA ASP A 101 18.96 -2.65 11.45
C ASP A 101 17.78 -3.60 11.69
N ASN A 102 17.54 -4.49 10.72
CA ASN A 102 16.50 -5.51 10.69
C ASN A 102 15.06 -5.00 10.99
N SER A 103 14.82 -3.71 10.83
CA SER A 103 13.62 -3.00 11.28
C SER A 103 12.62 -2.80 10.15
N THR A 104 11.34 -2.58 10.49
CA THR A 104 10.24 -2.45 9.52
C THR A 104 9.93 -0.99 9.21
N PHE A 105 9.77 -0.72 7.92
CA PHE A 105 9.59 0.61 7.37
C PHE A 105 8.43 0.63 6.37
N ILE A 106 7.91 1.84 6.17
CA ILE A 106 7.00 2.17 5.08
C ILE A 106 7.51 3.41 4.37
N VAL A 107 7.14 3.57 3.10
CA VAL A 107 7.17 4.86 2.44
C VAL A 107 5.82 5.52 2.67
N ARG A 108 5.84 6.78 3.08
CA ARG A 108 4.64 7.62 3.22
C ARG A 108 4.79 8.83 2.30
N ILE A 109 3.73 9.10 1.55
CA ILE A 109 3.53 10.39 0.90
C ILE A 109 2.53 11.21 1.71
N ASN A 110 2.89 12.47 2.02
CA ASN A 110 2.06 13.42 2.74
C ASN A 110 1.71 14.60 1.85
N THR A 111 0.45 15.03 1.88
CA THR A 111 -0.03 16.26 1.25
C THR A 111 0.18 17.45 2.19
N PRO A 112 0.22 18.70 1.67
CA PRO A 112 0.32 19.88 2.53
C PRO A 112 -0.91 20.09 3.42
N TYR A 113 -2.00 19.36 3.18
CA TYR A 113 -3.25 19.42 3.93
C TYR A 113 -3.37 18.33 5.00
N GLY A 114 -2.29 17.57 5.27
CA GLY A 114 -2.26 16.55 6.31
C GLY A 114 -2.93 15.22 5.92
N LEU A 115 -3.22 15.01 4.62
CA LEU A 115 -3.58 13.68 4.13
C LEU A 115 -2.32 12.89 3.82
N TYR A 116 -2.40 11.57 3.95
CA TYR A 116 -1.27 10.69 3.70
C TYR A 116 -1.70 9.38 3.06
N SER A 117 -0.74 8.73 2.40
CA SER A 117 -0.88 7.36 1.92
C SER A 117 0.39 6.58 2.21
N ASP A 118 0.21 5.32 2.61
CA ASP A 118 1.28 4.42 3.07
C ASP A 118 1.49 3.27 2.11
N SER A 119 2.74 2.84 1.98
CA SER A 119 3.13 1.75 1.10
C SER A 119 2.98 0.41 1.82
N ALA A 120 3.25 -0.67 1.10
CA ALA A 120 3.55 -1.95 1.74
C ALA A 120 4.77 -1.81 2.67
N VAL A 121 4.78 -2.65 3.72
CA VAL A 121 5.88 -2.72 4.68
C VAL A 121 7.07 -3.42 4.05
N PHE A 122 8.27 -2.88 4.26
CA PHE A 122 9.55 -3.50 3.89
C PHE A 122 10.52 -3.42 5.07
N ARG A 123 11.70 -4.02 4.93
CA ARG A 123 12.73 -4.03 5.98
C ARG A 123 14.00 -3.38 5.46
N ILE A 124 14.72 -2.70 6.35
CA ILE A 124 16.07 -2.20 6.05
C ILE A 124 17.07 -2.94 6.95
N ASN A 125 18.22 -3.30 6.37
CA ASN A 125 19.36 -3.89 7.08
C ASN A 125 20.60 -3.03 6.80
N GLN A 126 21.42 -2.77 7.83
CA GLN A 126 22.62 -1.92 7.74
C GLN A 126 23.72 -2.50 6.85
N THR A 127 23.74 -3.81 6.65
CA THR A 127 24.70 -4.48 5.77
C THR A 127 23.98 -5.46 4.85
N TYR A 128 24.49 -5.60 3.62
CA TYR A 128 24.16 -6.74 2.79
C TYR A 128 24.75 -7.99 3.44
N THR A 129 23.98 -8.62 4.32
CA THR A 129 24.19 -10.03 4.64
C THR A 129 23.60 -10.76 3.45
N GLU A 130 24.45 -11.37 2.61
CA GLU A 130 24.05 -12.26 1.51
C GLU A 130 22.84 -13.10 1.91
N PRO A 131 21.92 -13.45 0.99
CA PRO A 131 20.83 -14.35 1.33
C PRO A 131 21.47 -15.67 1.76
N TRP A 132 21.50 -15.84 3.08
CA TRP A 132 21.06 -16.99 3.83
C TRP A 132 21.27 -18.31 3.08
N SER A 133 21.99 -19.23 3.73
CA SER A 133 22.30 -20.59 3.23
C SER A 133 21.21 -21.13 2.29
N ARG A 134 21.58 -21.89 1.25
CA ARG A 134 20.66 -22.45 0.21
C ARG A 134 19.26 -22.87 0.73
N THR A 135 19.19 -23.36 1.97
CA THR A 135 18.01 -23.64 2.80
C THR A 135 17.01 -22.49 2.98
N ASP A 136 17.48 -21.27 3.22
CA ASP A 136 16.68 -20.10 3.52
C ASP A 136 16.13 -19.45 2.26
N THR A 137 16.89 -19.47 1.16
CA THR A 137 16.36 -19.14 -0.17
C THR A 137 15.26 -20.12 -0.58
N LEU A 138 15.36 -21.39 -0.17
CA LEU A 138 14.30 -22.38 -0.35
C LEU A 138 13.12 -22.15 0.60
N ALA A 139 13.35 -21.70 1.83
CA ALA A 139 12.30 -21.35 2.79
C ALA A 139 11.54 -20.08 2.36
N GLN A 140 12.22 -19.05 1.87
CA GLN A 140 11.60 -17.85 1.32
C GLN A 140 10.79 -18.17 0.06
N ARG A 141 11.32 -19.02 -0.84
CA ARG A 141 10.55 -19.54 -1.98
C ARG A 141 9.35 -20.39 -1.54
N ALA A 142 9.48 -21.16 -0.47
CA ALA A 142 8.36 -21.91 0.09
C ALA A 142 7.29 -20.97 0.68
N ILE A 143 7.70 -19.87 1.33
CA ILE A 143 6.79 -18.84 1.82
C ILE A 143 6.11 -18.12 0.64
N ASP A 144 6.84 -17.69 -0.39
CA ASP A 144 6.28 -17.05 -1.58
C ASP A 144 5.32 -17.98 -2.34
N VAL A 145 5.67 -19.27 -2.47
CA VAL A 145 4.77 -20.29 -3.05
C VAL A 145 3.56 -20.52 -2.15
N SER A 146 3.71 -20.51 -0.83
CA SER A 146 2.59 -20.65 0.12
C SER A 146 1.63 -19.46 0.08
N GLN A 147 2.15 -18.24 -0.08
CA GLN A 147 1.33 -17.04 -0.20
C GLN A 147 0.63 -16.98 -1.55
N ASN A 148 1.33 -17.27 -2.66
CA ASN A 148 0.73 -17.34 -4.00
C ASN A 148 -0.29 -18.48 -4.14
N SER A 149 -0.08 -19.61 -3.46
CA SER A 149 -1.06 -20.70 -3.40
C SER A 149 -2.25 -20.36 -2.51
N ALA A 150 -2.08 -19.58 -1.44
CA ALA A 150 -3.19 -19.08 -0.64
C ALA A 150 -4.07 -18.07 -1.42
N THR A 151 -3.50 -17.18 -2.24
CA THR A 151 -4.28 -16.29 -3.12
C THR A 151 -4.94 -17.06 -4.26
N SER A 152 -4.25 -18.06 -4.84
CA SER A 152 -4.81 -18.90 -5.90
C SER A 152 -5.92 -19.83 -5.40
N ALA A 153 -5.81 -20.36 -4.17
CA ALA A 153 -6.84 -21.19 -3.55
C ALA A 153 -8.13 -20.40 -3.28
N ARG A 154 -8.03 -19.11 -2.90
CA ARG A 154 -9.20 -18.23 -2.75
C ARG A 154 -9.91 -17.96 -4.08
N SER A 155 -9.17 -17.86 -5.17
CA SER A 155 -9.75 -17.72 -6.53
C SER A 155 -10.38 -19.02 -7.04
N GLY A 156 -9.79 -20.18 -6.71
CA GLY A 156 -10.31 -21.50 -7.08
C GLY A 156 -11.65 -21.86 -6.43
N ILE A 157 -11.90 -21.42 -5.20
CA ILE A 157 -13.19 -21.65 -4.51
C ILE A 157 -14.33 -20.92 -5.24
N ILE A 158 -14.10 -19.69 -5.72
CA ILE A 158 -15.12 -18.89 -6.39
C ILE A 158 -15.50 -19.49 -7.75
N ILE A 159 -14.51 -19.95 -8.53
CA ILE A 159 -14.75 -20.59 -9.83
C ILE A 159 -15.43 -21.96 -9.66
N GLY A 160 -15.04 -22.74 -8.64
CA GLY A 160 -15.64 -24.04 -8.34
C GLY A 160 -17.13 -23.95 -7.99
N VAL A 161 -17.53 -22.94 -7.19
CA VAL A 161 -18.94 -22.74 -6.82
C VAL A 161 -19.78 -22.31 -8.02
N VAL A 162 -19.27 -21.39 -8.86
CA VAL A 162 -19.98 -20.97 -10.09
C VAL A 162 -20.16 -22.14 -11.06
N GLY A 163 -19.12 -22.96 -11.25
CA GLY A 163 -19.19 -24.16 -12.11
C GLY A 163 -20.24 -25.17 -11.64
N LEU A 164 -20.33 -25.41 -10.32
CA LEU A 164 -21.34 -26.30 -9.74
C LEU A 164 -22.76 -25.75 -9.92
N VAL A 165 -22.97 -24.45 -9.67
CA VAL A 165 -24.29 -23.82 -9.82
C VAL A 165 -24.78 -23.88 -11.27
N VAL A 166 -23.91 -23.59 -12.24
CA VAL A 166 -24.26 -23.70 -13.67
C VAL A 166 -24.58 -25.15 -14.05
N ALA A 167 -23.79 -26.12 -13.59
CA ALA A 167 -24.00 -27.53 -13.90
C ALA A 167 -25.31 -28.09 -13.33
N VAL A 168 -25.83 -27.55 -12.22
CA VAL A 168 -27.10 -27.99 -11.62
C VAL A 168 -28.30 -27.23 -12.19
N VAL A 169 -28.17 -25.90 -12.38
CA VAL A 169 -29.31 -25.05 -12.77
C VAL A 169 -29.68 -25.25 -14.25
N VAL A 170 -28.70 -25.37 -15.15
CA VAL A 170 -28.96 -25.52 -16.59
C VAL A 170 -29.80 -26.76 -16.93
N PRO A 171 -29.48 -27.98 -16.44
CA PRO A 171 -30.31 -29.15 -16.72
C PRO A 171 -31.69 -29.08 -16.05
N LEU A 172 -31.81 -28.46 -14.88
CA LEU A 172 -33.11 -28.26 -14.20
C LEU A 172 -34.04 -27.34 -14.98
N VAL A 173 -33.54 -26.20 -15.47
CA VAL A 173 -34.33 -25.28 -16.30
C VAL A 173 -34.70 -25.94 -17.63
N THR A 174 -33.77 -26.68 -18.24
CA THR A 174 -34.03 -27.40 -19.49
C THR A 174 -35.11 -28.46 -19.31
N ALA A 175 -35.06 -29.24 -18.22
CA ALA A 175 -36.08 -30.23 -17.90
C ALA A 175 -37.45 -29.60 -17.64
N PHE A 176 -37.50 -28.49 -16.90
CA PHE A 176 -38.74 -27.75 -16.65
C PHE A 176 -39.38 -27.24 -17.94
N VAL A 177 -38.58 -26.60 -18.83
CA VAL A 177 -39.07 -26.07 -20.11
C VAL A 177 -39.55 -27.21 -21.02
N THR A 178 -38.84 -28.34 -21.05
CA THR A 178 -39.23 -29.50 -21.85
C THR A 178 -40.54 -30.11 -21.35
N CYS A 179 -40.70 -30.23 -20.02
CA CYS A 179 -41.92 -30.76 -19.40
C CYS A 179 -43.12 -29.82 -19.56
N TRP A 180 -42.89 -28.50 -19.50
CA TRP A 180 -43.93 -27.51 -19.79
C TRP A 180 -44.39 -27.58 -21.25
N MET A 181 -43.46 -27.71 -22.20
CA MET A 181 -43.82 -27.83 -23.63
C MET A 181 -44.57 -29.12 -23.97
N THR A 182 -44.30 -30.24 -23.29
CA THR A 182 -45.07 -31.49 -23.49
C THR A 182 -46.41 -31.50 -22.76
N SER A 183 -46.56 -30.79 -21.65
CA SER A 183 -47.84 -30.71 -20.94
C SER A 183 -48.85 -29.73 -21.54
N ASN A 184 -48.39 -28.78 -22.36
CA ASN A 184 -49.23 -27.75 -23.00
C ASN A 184 -49.58 -28.07 -24.47
N ARG A 185 -49.43 -29.34 -24.87
CA ARG A 185 -49.77 -29.87 -26.19
C ARG A 185 -50.85 -30.93 -26.05
#